data_AF-A0A1W9IBB7-F1
#
_entry.id   AF-A0A1W9IBB7-F1
#
_cell.length_a   1.000
_cell.length_b   1.000
_cell.length_c   1.000
_cell.angle_alpha   90.00
_cell.angle_beta   90.00
_cell.angle_gamma   90.00
#
_symmetry.space_group_name_H-M   'P 1'
#
loop_
_entity.id
_entity.type
_entity.pdbx_description
1 polymer ?
#
loop_
_entity_poly.entity_id
_entity_poly.type
_entity_poly.pdbx_seq_one_letter_code
_entity_poly.pdbx_strand_id
1 'polypeptide(L)'
;MSSAKTTAPAKNATAKQDGNGQHHPSPPKFTKEQELHALREMLLIRRFEEKAGQLYGMGAIGGFCHLYIGQEAVVIGMQMALKQGDQLITGYRDHGHMLAAGMTANGVMAELTGRRGGYSKGKGGSMHMFSAEKHFYGGHGIVGAQVSLGTGLAFANKYRGNDNVSVAYFGDGAANQGQVYESFNMAELWKLPVIYVIENNRYAMGTAVHRSSAQQDFSKRGVSFNIPGEQVDGMDVRAVKAAADKAVKWCREGNGPYILEMQTYRYRGHSMSDPAKYRTREEVEKVRHDQDPIEQVRNRLLEMKVSEQDLKAIDADVREIVNASADFAQSDPEPDVSELYTDIYR
;
A
#
# COMPACT_ATOMS: atom_id res chain seq x y z
N MET A 1 -71.19 12.71 29.80
CA MET A 1 -69.80 12.55 30.27
C MET A 1 -68.93 12.21 29.08
N SER A 2 -67.86 12.98 28.92
CA SER A 2 -66.99 13.11 27.73
C SER A 2 -66.32 11.80 27.32
N SER A 3 -66.39 11.43 26.03
CA SER A 3 -65.45 10.49 25.41
C SER A 3 -64.67 11.20 24.30
N ALA A 4 -63.49 11.71 24.68
CA ALA A 4 -62.49 12.19 23.73
C ALA A 4 -61.80 10.98 23.10
N LYS A 5 -61.99 10.77 21.79
CA LYS A 5 -61.18 9.86 20.98
C LYS A 5 -59.83 10.53 20.70
N THR A 6 -58.78 10.04 21.33
CA THR A 6 -57.38 10.35 20.98
C THR A 6 -56.94 9.46 19.80
N THR A 7 -56.77 10.06 18.62
CA THR A 7 -56.11 9.45 17.46
C THR A 7 -54.60 9.65 17.57
N ALA A 8 -53.84 8.55 17.61
CA ALA A 8 -52.38 8.56 17.51
C ALA A 8 -51.94 8.78 16.04
N PRO A 9 -50.88 9.56 15.77
CA PRO A 9 -50.39 9.75 14.41
C PRO A 9 -49.60 8.54 13.92
N ALA A 10 -49.82 8.17 12.67
CA ALA A 10 -49.12 7.11 11.97
C ALA A 10 -47.61 7.39 11.87
N LYS A 11 -46.80 6.37 12.16
CA LYS A 11 -45.35 6.38 11.98
C LYS A 11 -45.04 6.49 10.48
N ASN A 12 -44.51 7.63 10.05
CA ASN A 12 -43.89 7.78 8.75
C ASN A 12 -42.65 6.87 8.68
N ALA A 13 -42.68 5.90 7.78
CA ALA A 13 -41.52 5.14 7.37
C ALA A 13 -40.54 6.10 6.67
N THR A 14 -39.42 6.38 7.32
CA THR A 14 -38.28 7.07 6.71
C THR A 14 -37.72 6.18 5.61
N ALA A 15 -37.92 6.61 4.36
CA ALA A 15 -37.24 6.07 3.20
C ALA A 15 -35.72 6.16 3.41
N LYS A 16 -35.03 5.03 3.24
CA LYS A 16 -33.57 4.98 3.16
C LYS A 16 -33.15 5.87 1.99
N GLN A 17 -32.38 6.91 2.28
CA GLN A 17 -31.59 7.59 1.27
C GLN A 17 -30.47 6.64 0.87
N ASP A 18 -30.63 5.99 -0.28
CA ASP A 18 -29.54 5.32 -0.95
C ASP A 18 -28.50 6.37 -1.32
N GLY A 19 -27.27 6.15 -0.85
CA GLY A 19 -26.15 7.05 -1.07
C GLY A 19 -25.88 7.23 -2.56
N ASN A 20 -25.59 8.48 -2.94
CA ASN A 20 -25.09 8.90 -4.25
C ASN A 20 -23.89 8.02 -4.66
N GLY A 21 -24.15 6.93 -5.39
CA GLY A 21 -23.12 6.16 -6.06
C GLY A 21 -22.59 6.98 -7.21
N GLN A 22 -21.44 7.63 -7.02
CA GLN A 22 -20.68 8.16 -8.15
C GLN A 22 -20.33 6.96 -9.04
N HIS A 23 -20.94 6.90 -10.22
CA HIS A 23 -20.67 5.85 -11.20
C HIS A 23 -19.29 6.14 -11.81
N HIS A 24 -18.25 5.62 -11.17
CA HIS A 24 -16.91 5.64 -11.75
C HIS A 24 -16.94 4.80 -13.03
N PRO A 25 -16.43 5.30 -14.17
CA PRO A 25 -16.33 4.51 -15.38
C PRO A 25 -15.52 3.24 -15.09
N SER A 26 -15.98 2.09 -15.62
CA SER A 26 -15.26 0.84 -15.45
C SER A 26 -13.80 1.01 -15.87
N PRO A 27 -12.83 0.51 -15.08
CA PRO A 27 -11.44 0.70 -15.39
C PRO A 27 -11.08 0.03 -16.73
N PRO A 28 -10.08 0.56 -17.47
CA PRO A 28 -9.62 -0.02 -18.73
C PRO A 28 -9.31 -1.51 -18.59
N LYS A 29 -9.71 -2.30 -19.58
CA LYS A 29 -9.41 -3.73 -19.61
C LYS A 29 -7.91 -3.93 -19.85
N PHE A 30 -7.28 -4.73 -19.00
CA PHE A 30 -5.92 -5.22 -19.24
C PHE A 30 -5.89 -6.23 -20.38
N THR A 31 -4.74 -6.30 -21.06
CA THR A 31 -4.42 -7.45 -21.91
C THR A 31 -4.22 -8.69 -21.04
N LYS A 32 -4.23 -9.88 -21.66
CA LYS A 32 -3.95 -11.13 -20.96
C LYS A 32 -2.57 -11.11 -20.29
N GLU A 33 -1.58 -10.54 -20.96
CA GLU A 33 -0.20 -10.41 -20.47
C GLU A 33 -0.13 -9.51 -19.24
N GLN A 34 -0.86 -8.39 -19.25
CA GLN A 34 -0.94 -7.48 -18.10
C GLN A 34 -1.63 -8.14 -16.89
N GLU A 35 -2.67 -8.93 -17.10
CA GLU A 35 -3.32 -9.68 -16.02
C GLU A 35 -2.41 -10.79 -15.46
N LEU A 36 -1.70 -11.52 -16.32
CA LEU A 36 -0.75 -12.55 -15.89
C LEU A 36 0.40 -11.94 -15.08
N HIS A 37 0.92 -10.79 -15.53
CA HIS A 37 1.94 -10.05 -14.80
C HIS A 37 1.41 -9.59 -13.43
N ALA A 38 0.25 -8.92 -13.39
CA ALA A 38 -0.35 -8.46 -12.15
C ALA A 38 -0.62 -9.62 -11.18
N LEU A 39 -1.13 -10.75 -11.67
CA LEU A 39 -1.34 -11.94 -10.85
C LEU A 39 -0.04 -12.43 -10.22
N ARG A 40 1.02 -12.59 -11.03
CA ARG A 40 2.31 -13.09 -10.58
C ARG A 40 2.91 -12.20 -9.50
N GLU A 41 2.94 -10.90 -9.72
CA GLU A 41 3.56 -9.96 -8.77
C GLU A 41 2.75 -9.85 -7.46
N MET A 42 1.42 -9.84 -7.54
CA MET A 42 0.58 -9.85 -6.33
C MET A 42 0.69 -11.18 -5.56
N LEU A 43 0.79 -12.32 -6.26
CA LEU A 43 1.08 -13.61 -5.63
C LEU A 43 2.45 -13.60 -4.94
N LEU A 44 3.48 -13.03 -5.58
CA LEU A 44 4.81 -12.91 -4.99
C LEU A 44 4.74 -12.17 -3.65
N ILE A 45 4.07 -11.01 -3.60
CA ILE A 45 3.86 -10.28 -2.36
C ILE A 45 3.08 -11.15 -1.36
N ARG A 46 1.91 -11.68 -1.74
CA ARG A 46 1.06 -12.46 -0.83
C ARG A 46 1.79 -13.65 -0.20
N ARG A 47 2.49 -14.45 -1.01
CA ARG A 47 3.21 -15.64 -0.54
C ARG A 47 4.43 -15.28 0.29
N PHE A 48 5.16 -14.23 -0.10
CA PHE A 48 6.27 -13.72 0.68
C PHE A 48 5.81 -13.29 2.08
N GLU A 49 4.74 -12.51 2.15
CA GLU A 49 4.16 -12.01 3.40
C GLU A 49 3.62 -13.15 4.29
N GLU A 50 2.99 -14.18 3.70
CA GLU A 50 2.57 -15.38 4.41
C GLU A 50 3.76 -16.15 5.00
N LYS A 51 4.87 -16.26 4.24
CA LYS A 51 6.11 -16.87 4.71
C LYS A 51 6.79 -16.05 5.81
N ALA A 52 6.84 -14.72 5.68
CA ALA A 52 7.34 -13.82 6.71
C ALA A 52 6.53 -13.97 8.00
N GLY A 53 5.20 -14.06 7.91
CA GLY A 53 4.34 -14.34 9.05
C GLY A 53 4.64 -15.69 9.73
N GLN A 54 4.93 -16.74 8.94
CA GLN A 54 5.35 -18.04 9.47
C GLN A 54 6.68 -17.94 10.23
N LEU A 55 7.71 -17.33 9.63
CA LEU A 55 9.03 -17.18 10.23
C LEU A 55 9.02 -16.31 11.49
N TYR A 56 8.18 -15.28 11.52
CA TYR A 56 7.93 -14.50 12.73
C TYR A 56 7.36 -15.37 13.85
N GLY A 57 6.35 -16.20 13.55
CA GLY A 57 5.77 -17.14 14.52
C GLY A 57 6.78 -18.18 15.04
N MET A 58 7.80 -18.50 14.24
CA MET A 58 8.91 -19.37 14.62
C MET A 58 10.04 -18.65 15.39
N GLY A 59 9.93 -17.33 15.58
CA GLY A 59 10.95 -16.52 16.25
C GLY A 59 12.18 -16.18 15.40
N ALA A 60 12.15 -16.42 14.09
CA ALA A 60 13.26 -16.13 13.19
C ALA A 60 13.32 -14.65 12.76
N ILE A 61 12.22 -13.91 12.89
CA ILE A 61 12.15 -12.47 12.65
C ILE A 61 11.97 -11.78 14.01
N GLY A 62 12.91 -10.90 14.35
CA GLY A 62 12.88 -10.10 15.59
C GLY A 62 12.12 -8.77 15.42
N GLY A 63 11.72 -8.17 16.55
CA GLY A 63 11.10 -6.85 16.56
C GLY A 63 9.65 -6.83 16.06
N PHE A 64 9.25 -5.76 15.39
CA PHE A 64 7.92 -5.67 14.76
C PHE A 64 7.93 -6.28 13.37
N CYS A 65 6.82 -6.89 12.95
CA CYS A 65 6.64 -7.38 11.58
C CYS A 65 5.29 -6.93 11.04
N HIS A 66 5.30 -6.09 10.00
CA HIS A 66 4.10 -5.43 9.44
C HIS A 66 3.76 -5.98 8.07
N LEU A 67 2.83 -6.93 8.01
CA LEU A 67 2.53 -7.62 6.75
C LEU A 67 1.67 -6.79 5.79
N TYR A 68 1.98 -6.76 4.49
CA TYR A 68 1.23 -6.01 3.47
C TYR A 68 -0.03 -6.74 2.90
N ILE A 69 -0.41 -7.87 3.52
CA ILE A 69 -1.51 -8.73 3.05
C ILE A 69 -2.85 -7.99 2.92
N GLY A 70 -3.39 -8.00 1.70
CA GLY A 70 -4.68 -7.40 1.32
C GLY A 70 -4.58 -6.07 0.58
N GLN A 71 -3.37 -5.55 0.39
CA GLN A 71 -3.12 -4.26 -0.27
C GLN A 71 -2.31 -4.41 -1.57
N GLU A 72 -2.11 -5.63 -2.06
CA GLU A 72 -1.16 -5.94 -3.14
C GLU A 72 -1.48 -5.19 -4.45
N ALA A 73 -2.77 -5.04 -4.78
CA ALA A 73 -3.21 -4.33 -5.98
C ALA A 73 -2.79 -2.85 -6.00
N VAL A 74 -2.67 -2.22 -4.83
CA VAL A 74 -2.27 -0.81 -4.71
C VAL A 74 -0.87 -0.62 -5.25
N VAL A 75 0.11 -1.34 -4.70
CA VAL A 75 1.49 -1.13 -5.12
C VAL A 75 1.78 -1.65 -6.52
N ILE A 76 1.18 -2.79 -6.92
CA ILE A 76 1.38 -3.33 -8.28
C ILE A 76 0.74 -2.43 -9.33
N GLY A 77 -0.49 -1.95 -9.11
CA GLY A 77 -1.16 -1.04 -10.04
C GLY A 77 -0.41 0.27 -10.20
N MET A 78 0.12 0.83 -9.11
CA MET A 78 0.99 2.01 -9.16
C MET A 78 2.27 1.72 -9.94
N GLN A 79 2.98 0.62 -9.62
CA GLN A 79 4.25 0.27 -10.25
C GLN A 79 4.12 0.08 -11.76
N MET A 80 3.00 -0.46 -12.24
CA MET A 80 2.71 -0.63 -13.68
C MET A 80 2.58 0.70 -14.46
N ALA A 81 2.49 1.84 -13.78
CA ALA A 81 2.43 3.18 -14.38
C ALA A 81 3.77 3.95 -14.28
N LEU A 82 4.72 3.46 -13.48
CA LEU A 82 6.00 4.10 -13.22
C LEU A 82 7.07 3.70 -14.25
N LYS A 83 8.13 4.50 -14.33
CA LYS A 83 9.31 4.22 -15.14
C LYS A 83 10.57 4.16 -14.28
N GLN A 84 11.66 3.65 -14.84
CA GLN A 84 12.98 3.70 -14.22
C GLN A 84 13.35 5.13 -13.84
N GLY A 85 13.71 5.35 -12.57
CA GLY A 85 14.08 6.66 -12.03
C GLY A 85 12.98 7.33 -11.21
N ASP A 86 11.72 6.93 -11.37
CA ASP A 86 10.66 7.32 -10.43
C ASP A 86 10.99 6.76 -9.04
N GLN A 87 10.63 7.50 -8.00
CA GLN A 87 11.04 7.23 -6.63
C GLN A 87 9.86 6.80 -5.79
N LEU A 88 10.04 5.76 -4.97
CA LEU A 88 9.03 5.28 -4.04
C LEU A 88 9.49 5.54 -2.61
N ILE A 89 8.59 6.06 -1.78
CA ILE A 89 8.83 6.29 -0.35
C ILE A 89 7.58 5.91 0.43
N THR A 90 7.77 5.13 1.49
CA THR A 90 6.66 4.54 2.26
C THR A 90 7.00 4.44 3.75
N GLY A 91 5.99 4.14 4.57
CA GLY A 91 6.16 3.83 6.00
C GLY A 91 6.71 2.42 6.23
N TYR A 92 6.54 1.92 7.45
CA TYR A 92 7.05 0.63 7.93
C TYR A 92 6.35 -0.63 7.38
N ARG A 93 5.42 -0.52 6.42
CA ARG A 93 4.71 -1.67 5.82
C ARG A 93 5.18 -1.83 4.38
N ASP A 94 6.47 -2.09 4.22
CA ASP A 94 7.23 -1.82 3.01
C ASP A 94 7.67 -3.07 2.23
N HIS A 95 7.52 -4.29 2.76
CA HIS A 95 8.09 -5.50 2.14
C HIS A 95 7.49 -5.74 0.75
N GLY A 96 6.15 -5.68 0.65
CA GLY A 96 5.45 -5.74 -0.63
C GLY A 96 5.86 -4.63 -1.60
N HIS A 97 6.17 -3.42 -1.11
CA HIS A 97 6.63 -2.33 -1.97
C HIS A 97 8.04 -2.57 -2.50
N MET A 98 8.93 -3.14 -1.71
CA MET A 98 10.29 -3.47 -2.15
C MET A 98 10.26 -4.52 -3.26
N LEU A 99 9.45 -5.56 -3.09
CA LEU A 99 9.26 -6.59 -4.10
C LEU A 99 8.72 -5.97 -5.40
N ALA A 100 7.71 -5.11 -5.31
CA ALA A 100 7.16 -4.38 -6.45
C ALA A 100 8.21 -3.46 -7.12
N ALA A 101 9.12 -2.85 -6.34
CA ALA A 101 10.23 -2.04 -6.83
C ALA A 101 11.37 -2.86 -7.47
N GLY A 102 11.22 -4.18 -7.59
CA GLY A 102 12.19 -5.07 -8.25
C GLY A 102 13.34 -5.52 -7.35
N MET A 103 13.18 -5.42 -6.04
CA MET A 103 14.12 -5.97 -5.07
C MET A 103 13.85 -7.47 -4.92
N THR A 104 14.90 -8.28 -4.83
CA THR A 104 14.78 -9.74 -4.72
C THR A 104 14.20 -10.16 -3.37
N ALA A 105 13.39 -11.23 -3.39
CA ALA A 105 12.85 -11.85 -2.18
C ALA A 105 13.96 -12.29 -1.21
N ASN A 106 15.12 -12.71 -1.72
CA ASN A 106 16.28 -13.08 -0.90
C ASN A 106 16.75 -11.92 -0.01
N GLY A 107 16.99 -10.75 -0.61
CA GLY A 107 17.44 -9.58 0.14
C GLY A 107 16.39 -9.06 1.13
N VAL A 108 15.10 -9.11 0.77
CA VAL A 108 14.03 -8.68 1.68
C VAL A 108 13.92 -9.65 2.85
N MET A 109 13.93 -10.97 2.59
CA MET A 109 13.83 -11.97 3.64
C MET A 109 15.06 -11.96 4.57
N ALA A 110 16.26 -11.80 4.01
CA ALA A 110 17.50 -11.66 4.78
C ALA A 110 17.45 -10.44 5.70
N GLU A 111 16.92 -9.31 5.23
CA GLU A 111 16.75 -8.13 6.09
C GLU A 111 15.75 -8.39 7.23
N LEU A 112 14.62 -9.04 6.95
CA LEU A 112 13.63 -9.40 7.97
C LEU A 112 14.20 -10.30 9.05
N THR A 113 15.07 -11.25 8.69
CA THR A 113 15.69 -12.18 9.64
C THR A 113 17.03 -11.66 10.20
N GLY A 114 17.36 -10.38 9.97
CA GLY A 114 18.54 -9.73 10.55
C GLY A 114 19.87 -10.28 10.02
N ARG A 115 19.92 -10.67 8.73
CA ARG A 115 21.11 -11.26 8.10
C ARG A 115 21.88 -10.25 7.26
N ARG A 116 23.17 -10.54 7.07
CA ARG A 116 24.13 -9.65 6.39
C ARG A 116 23.73 -9.33 4.95
N GLY A 117 23.12 -10.27 4.24
CA GLY A 117 22.63 -10.13 2.88
C GLY A 117 21.35 -9.29 2.74
N GLY A 118 20.83 -8.75 3.85
CA GLY A 118 19.74 -7.79 3.84
C GLY A 118 20.12 -6.44 3.22
N TYR A 119 19.13 -5.69 2.72
CA TYR A 119 19.34 -4.42 2.04
C TYR A 119 19.92 -3.31 2.93
N SER A 120 19.72 -3.40 4.24
CA SER A 120 20.31 -2.54 5.27
C SER A 120 21.34 -3.33 6.10
N LYS A 121 21.93 -4.40 5.53
CA LYS A 121 22.87 -5.32 6.16
C LYS A 121 22.30 -5.99 7.42
N GLY A 122 20.99 -6.23 7.47
CA GLY A 122 20.32 -6.84 8.63
C GLY A 122 20.12 -5.90 9.82
N LYS A 123 20.44 -4.61 9.68
CA LYS A 123 20.32 -3.60 10.76
C LYS A 123 18.93 -2.95 10.82
N GLY A 124 18.22 -2.92 9.71
CA GLY A 124 16.96 -2.21 9.57
C GLY A 124 15.74 -3.05 9.95
N GLY A 125 15.81 -4.36 9.72
CA GLY A 125 14.73 -5.28 10.00
C GLY A 125 13.45 -4.93 9.23
N SER A 126 12.31 -5.33 9.78
CA SER A 126 11.01 -5.19 9.11
C SER A 126 10.52 -3.77 8.84
N MET A 127 11.11 -2.77 9.48
CA MET A 127 10.59 -1.40 9.44
C MET A 127 11.51 -0.41 8.76
N HIS A 128 12.75 -0.76 8.38
CA HIS A 128 13.77 0.20 7.94
C HIS A 128 14.57 -0.30 6.75
N MET A 129 13.91 -0.42 5.59
CA MET A 129 14.54 -0.95 4.39
C MET A 129 14.67 0.09 3.27
N PHE A 130 15.82 0.08 2.62
CA PHE A 130 16.22 1.13 1.68
C PHE A 130 16.98 0.56 0.48
N SER A 131 16.82 1.17 -0.70
CA SER A 131 17.69 0.91 -1.85
C SER A 131 17.86 2.15 -2.73
N ALA A 132 19.08 2.69 -2.72
CA ALA A 132 19.46 3.77 -3.64
C ALA A 132 19.41 3.31 -5.11
N GLU A 133 19.81 2.07 -5.38
CA GLU A 133 19.84 1.51 -6.74
C GLU A 133 18.44 1.41 -7.35
N LYS A 134 17.45 1.01 -6.56
CA LYS A 134 16.05 0.87 -6.99
C LYS A 134 15.21 2.13 -6.75
N HIS A 135 15.82 3.23 -6.32
CA HIS A 135 15.11 4.46 -5.96
C HIS A 135 13.98 4.23 -4.93
N PHE A 136 14.24 3.34 -3.97
CA PHE A 136 13.32 2.96 -2.92
C PHE A 136 13.77 3.53 -1.58
N TYR A 137 12.95 4.40 -1.00
CA TYR A 137 13.20 5.16 0.23
C TYR A 137 12.13 4.76 1.28
N GLY A 138 11.97 3.46 1.52
CA GLY A 138 10.95 2.94 2.44
C GLY A 138 11.44 2.80 3.88
N GLY A 139 10.57 2.24 4.72
CA GLY A 139 10.95 1.88 6.07
C GLY A 139 11.04 3.05 7.05
N HIS A 140 10.06 3.94 7.00
CA HIS A 140 9.95 5.00 8.01
C HIS A 140 9.07 4.57 9.18
N GLY A 141 9.70 4.37 10.35
CA GLY A 141 9.02 4.05 11.61
C GLY A 141 8.28 5.25 12.22
N ILE A 142 8.69 6.47 11.91
CA ILE A 142 8.00 7.68 12.35
C ILE A 142 6.81 7.96 11.44
N VAL A 143 5.61 7.83 11.99
CA VAL A 143 4.35 7.98 11.26
C VAL A 143 4.26 9.35 10.58
N GLY A 144 4.13 9.35 9.25
CA GLY A 144 3.98 10.55 8.43
C GLY A 144 5.30 11.21 7.99
N ALA A 145 6.45 10.80 8.53
CA ALA A 145 7.75 11.40 8.20
C ALA A 145 8.14 11.15 6.73
N GLN A 146 7.70 10.03 6.17
CA GLN A 146 7.96 9.69 4.76
C GLN A 146 7.31 10.67 3.77
N VAL A 147 6.25 11.38 4.18
CA VAL A 147 5.50 12.27 3.30
C VAL A 147 6.29 13.55 3.01
N SER A 148 6.89 14.15 4.02
CA SER A 148 7.74 15.34 3.87
C SER A 148 9.03 14.99 3.13
N LEU A 149 9.61 13.82 3.41
CA LEU A 149 10.78 13.32 2.68
C LEU A 149 10.46 13.05 1.21
N GLY A 150 9.32 12.44 0.89
CA GLY A 150 8.88 12.24 -0.49
C GLY A 150 8.60 13.53 -1.25
N THR A 151 8.11 14.54 -0.54
CA THR A 151 8.00 15.90 -1.09
C THR A 151 9.38 16.47 -1.44
N GLY A 152 10.38 16.22 -0.60
CA GLY A 152 11.78 16.57 -0.87
C GLY A 152 12.38 15.83 -2.08
N LEU A 153 12.03 14.56 -2.29
CA LEU A 153 12.43 13.81 -3.48
C LEU A 153 11.85 14.43 -4.76
N ALA A 154 10.56 14.79 -4.74
CA ALA A 154 9.94 15.51 -5.86
C ALA A 154 10.56 16.89 -6.09
N PHE A 155 10.92 17.62 -5.03
CA PHE A 155 11.70 18.85 -5.14
C PHE A 155 13.03 18.61 -5.86
N ALA A 156 13.76 17.55 -5.50
CA ALA A 156 15.02 17.20 -6.14
C ALA A 156 14.84 16.87 -7.64
N ASN A 157 13.76 16.17 -8.02
CA ASN A 157 13.43 15.91 -9.42
C ASN A 157 13.19 17.19 -10.20
N LYS A 158 12.34 18.08 -9.66
CA LYS A 158 12.07 19.39 -10.25
C LYS A 158 13.35 20.23 -10.37
N TYR A 159 14.16 20.29 -9.31
CA TYR A 159 15.40 21.06 -9.28
C TYR A 159 16.42 20.58 -10.32
N ARG A 160 16.48 19.27 -10.57
CA ARG A 160 17.34 18.67 -11.60
C ARG A 160 16.78 18.78 -13.02
N GLY A 161 15.54 19.25 -13.19
CA GLY A 161 14.88 19.33 -14.48
C GLY A 161 14.66 17.97 -15.15
N ASN A 162 14.53 16.90 -14.37
CA ASN A 162 14.17 15.58 -14.89
C ASN A 162 12.65 15.40 -14.90
N ASP A 163 12.18 14.33 -15.52
CA ASP A 163 10.76 13.97 -15.67
C ASP A 163 10.36 12.79 -14.75
N ASN A 164 11.07 12.61 -13.63
CA ASN A 164 10.75 11.60 -12.62
C ASN A 164 9.71 12.13 -11.63
N VAL A 165 8.86 11.23 -11.14
CA VAL A 165 7.90 11.52 -10.06
C VAL A 165 8.35 10.88 -8.75
N SER A 166 7.94 11.47 -7.62
CA SER A 166 8.02 10.81 -6.32
C SER A 166 6.64 10.31 -5.90
N VAL A 167 6.54 9.03 -5.54
CA VAL A 167 5.32 8.43 -5.01
C VAL A 167 5.47 8.25 -3.50
N ALA A 168 4.73 9.04 -2.74
CA ALA A 168 4.74 9.03 -1.29
C ALA A 168 3.54 8.27 -0.73
N TYR A 169 3.78 7.06 -0.24
CA TYR A 169 2.78 6.17 0.35
C TYR A 169 2.64 6.40 1.86
N PHE A 170 1.40 6.45 2.33
CA PHE A 170 1.10 6.56 3.75
C PHE A 170 -0.31 6.07 4.07
N GLY A 171 -0.50 5.53 5.27
CA GLY A 171 -1.81 5.04 5.70
C GLY A 171 -2.75 6.15 6.17
N ASP A 172 -4.02 5.78 6.40
CA ASP A 172 -5.05 6.66 6.94
C ASP A 172 -4.64 7.30 8.30
N GLY A 173 -3.96 6.57 9.17
CA GLY A 173 -3.44 7.12 10.41
C GLY A 173 -2.41 8.24 10.20
N ALA A 174 -1.52 8.08 9.22
CA ALA A 174 -0.47 9.04 8.91
C ALA A 174 -1.02 10.32 8.26
N ALA A 175 -2.12 10.23 7.53
CA ALA A 175 -2.77 11.38 6.88
C ALA A 175 -3.27 12.45 7.86
N ASN A 176 -3.32 12.15 9.16
CA ASN A 176 -3.71 13.09 10.22
C ASN A 176 -2.53 13.85 10.84
N GLN A 177 -1.29 13.58 10.41
CA GLN A 177 -0.09 14.27 10.95
C GLN A 177 0.06 15.68 10.37
N GLY A 178 0.46 16.65 11.19
CA GLY A 178 0.62 18.06 10.77
C GLY A 178 1.60 18.24 9.60
N GLN A 179 2.73 17.52 9.64
CA GLN A 179 3.74 17.54 8.59
C GLN A 179 3.22 17.13 7.19
N VAL A 180 2.12 16.37 7.12
CA VAL A 180 1.48 16.01 5.84
C VAL A 180 0.84 17.24 5.20
N TYR A 181 0.18 18.09 5.98
CA TYR A 181 -0.44 19.32 5.49
C TYR A 181 0.61 20.35 5.08
N GLU A 182 1.70 20.45 5.84
CA GLU A 182 2.86 21.26 5.48
C GLU A 182 3.43 20.81 4.12
N SER A 183 3.57 19.50 3.92
CA SER A 183 4.03 18.91 2.65
C SER A 183 3.11 19.25 1.48
N PHE A 184 1.79 19.20 1.66
CA PHE A 184 0.82 19.59 0.63
C PHE A 184 0.97 21.05 0.23
N ASN A 185 1.06 21.96 1.22
CA ASN A 185 1.25 23.38 0.95
C ASN A 185 2.51 23.63 0.10
N MET A 186 3.64 23.04 0.50
CA MET A 186 4.90 23.23 -0.20
C MET A 186 4.89 22.60 -1.60
N ALA A 187 4.30 21.41 -1.74
CA ALA A 187 4.21 20.72 -3.02
C ALA A 187 3.37 21.49 -4.05
N GLU A 188 2.22 22.04 -3.64
CA GLU A 188 1.41 22.87 -4.52
C GLU A 188 2.12 24.18 -4.86
N LEU A 189 2.60 24.90 -3.84
CA LEU A 189 3.25 26.21 -4.01
C LEU A 189 4.39 26.13 -5.04
N TRP A 190 5.14 25.03 -4.99
CA TRP A 190 6.28 24.80 -5.87
C TRP A 190 5.96 23.92 -7.06
N LYS A 191 4.69 23.52 -7.29
CA LYS A 191 4.29 22.63 -8.39
C LYS A 191 5.21 21.42 -8.52
N LEU A 192 5.37 20.67 -7.41
CA LEU A 192 6.25 19.52 -7.33
C LEU A 192 5.60 18.26 -7.95
N PRO A 193 6.39 17.41 -8.64
CA PRO A 193 5.90 16.15 -9.23
C PRO A 193 5.80 15.04 -8.17
N VAL A 194 4.92 15.21 -7.18
CA VAL A 194 4.66 14.24 -6.11
C VAL A 194 3.24 13.68 -6.18
N ILE A 195 3.14 12.36 -6.13
CA ILE A 195 1.87 11.64 -6.00
C ILE A 195 1.76 11.16 -4.55
N TYR A 196 0.75 11.64 -3.85
CA TYR A 196 0.45 11.24 -2.49
C TYR A 196 -0.55 10.08 -2.53
N VAL A 197 -0.09 8.88 -2.19
CA VAL A 197 -0.92 7.67 -2.17
C VAL A 197 -1.31 7.35 -0.74
N ILE A 198 -2.59 7.53 -0.45
CA ILE A 198 -3.18 7.25 0.85
C ILE A 198 -3.74 5.84 0.83
N GLU A 199 -3.11 4.92 1.55
CA GLU A 199 -3.58 3.54 1.71
C GLU A 199 -4.60 3.48 2.85
N ASN A 200 -5.86 3.75 2.51
CA ASN A 200 -6.95 3.72 3.47
C ASN A 200 -7.40 2.28 3.70
N ASN A 201 -6.72 1.61 4.64
CA ASN A 201 -7.08 0.26 5.11
C ASN A 201 -8.04 0.26 6.30
N ARG A 202 -8.68 1.41 6.55
CA ARG A 202 -9.74 1.67 7.54
C ARG A 202 -9.29 1.76 9.01
N TYR A 203 -8.04 1.41 9.32
CA TYR A 203 -7.57 1.31 10.70
C TYR A 203 -6.11 1.75 10.92
N ALA A 204 -5.93 2.82 11.69
CA ALA A 204 -4.66 3.21 12.30
C ALA A 204 -4.40 2.41 13.58
N MET A 205 -3.62 1.33 13.47
CA MET A 205 -3.54 0.28 14.50
C MET A 205 -4.95 -0.27 14.81
N GLY A 206 -5.56 0.15 15.93
CA GLY A 206 -6.93 -0.19 16.33
C GLY A 206 -7.94 0.95 16.28
N THR A 207 -7.54 2.13 15.80
CA THR A 207 -8.42 3.30 15.67
C THR A 207 -9.03 3.33 14.27
N ALA A 208 -10.34 3.16 14.18
CA ALA A 208 -11.07 3.26 12.92
C ALA A 208 -11.08 4.69 12.36
N VAL A 209 -11.14 4.85 11.03
CA VAL A 209 -11.15 6.16 10.36
C VAL A 209 -12.22 7.09 10.91
N HIS A 210 -13.47 6.62 11.07
CA HIS A 210 -14.57 7.44 11.58
C HIS A 210 -14.38 7.93 13.03
N ARG A 211 -13.43 7.35 13.78
CA ARG A 211 -13.09 7.77 15.15
C ARG A 211 -11.94 8.77 15.20
N SER A 212 -11.20 8.94 14.11
CA SER A 212 -10.00 9.78 14.05
C SER A 212 -10.08 10.92 13.04
N SER A 213 -11.07 10.90 12.14
CA SER A 213 -11.16 11.86 11.04
C SER A 213 -12.57 12.42 10.89
N ALA A 214 -12.68 13.74 10.96
CA ALA A 214 -13.95 14.46 10.76
C ALA A 214 -14.40 14.42 9.29
N GLN A 215 -13.46 14.52 8.36
CA GLN A 215 -13.66 14.23 6.94
C GLN A 215 -13.07 12.85 6.65
N GLN A 216 -13.92 11.90 6.23
CA GLN A 216 -13.54 10.50 6.00
C GLN A 216 -13.12 10.22 4.56
N ASP A 217 -13.46 11.12 3.63
CA ASP A 217 -12.97 11.08 2.26
C ASP A 217 -11.60 11.78 2.21
N PHE A 218 -10.53 10.98 2.21
CA PHE A 218 -9.17 11.50 2.28
C PHE A 218 -8.65 12.00 0.94
N SER A 219 -9.31 11.67 -0.17
CA SER A 219 -9.03 12.30 -1.47
C SER A 219 -9.25 13.82 -1.42
N LYS A 220 -10.10 14.30 -0.51
CA LYS A 220 -10.37 15.73 -0.28
C LYS A 220 -9.34 16.45 0.59
N ARG A 221 -8.33 15.77 1.13
CA ARG A 221 -7.33 16.39 2.03
C ARG A 221 -6.52 17.50 1.36
N GLY A 222 -6.42 17.46 0.04
CA GLY A 222 -5.73 18.46 -0.79
C GLY A 222 -6.53 19.72 -1.11
N VAL A 223 -7.84 19.75 -0.84
CA VAL A 223 -8.75 20.81 -1.35
C VAL A 223 -8.34 22.20 -0.89
N SER A 224 -7.95 22.38 0.38
CA SER A 224 -7.48 23.67 0.91
C SER A 224 -6.17 24.16 0.29
N PHE A 225 -5.46 23.28 -0.42
CA PHE A 225 -4.19 23.56 -1.10
C PHE A 225 -4.34 23.44 -2.62
N ASN A 226 -5.55 23.40 -3.17
CA ASN A 226 -5.79 23.24 -4.61
C ASN A 226 -5.20 21.96 -5.24
N ILE A 227 -4.91 20.94 -4.43
CA ILE A 227 -4.39 19.66 -4.93
C ILE A 227 -5.56 18.77 -5.33
N PRO A 228 -5.65 18.32 -6.60
CA PRO A 228 -6.69 17.39 -7.01
C PRO A 228 -6.49 16.04 -6.32
N GLY A 229 -7.60 15.38 -6.03
CA GLY A 229 -7.59 14.01 -5.53
C GLY A 229 -8.83 13.23 -5.92
N GLU A 230 -8.69 11.91 -5.95
CA GLU A 230 -9.80 10.98 -6.19
C GLU A 230 -9.69 9.72 -5.32
N GLN A 231 -10.85 9.15 -4.99
CA GLN A 231 -10.95 7.83 -4.38
C GLN A 231 -10.82 6.76 -5.47
N VAL A 232 -10.04 5.73 -5.18
CA VAL A 232 -9.76 4.62 -6.08
C VAL A 232 -10.10 3.33 -5.37
N ASP A 233 -10.74 2.39 -6.07
CA ASP A 233 -10.84 1.01 -5.58
C ASP A 233 -9.42 0.41 -5.53
N GLY A 234 -8.83 0.42 -4.35
CA GLY A 234 -7.49 -0.12 -4.09
C GLY A 234 -7.42 -1.64 -4.14
N MET A 235 -8.56 -2.32 -4.30
CA MET A 235 -8.66 -3.77 -4.43
C MET A 235 -8.73 -4.22 -5.90
N ASP A 236 -8.92 -3.30 -6.86
CA ASP A 236 -8.84 -3.61 -8.30
C ASP A 236 -7.58 -2.99 -8.93
N VAL A 237 -6.60 -3.84 -9.25
CA VAL A 237 -5.34 -3.44 -9.88
C VAL A 237 -5.53 -2.64 -11.18
N ARG A 238 -6.64 -2.85 -11.91
CA ARG A 238 -6.96 -2.07 -13.11
C ARG A 238 -7.35 -0.63 -12.78
N ALA A 239 -8.17 -0.46 -11.74
CA ALA A 239 -8.57 0.86 -11.25
C ALA A 239 -7.36 1.63 -10.71
N VAL A 240 -6.52 0.95 -9.92
CA VAL A 240 -5.26 1.51 -9.41
C VAL A 240 -4.36 1.96 -10.56
N LYS A 241 -4.10 1.11 -11.56
CA LYS A 241 -3.23 1.48 -12.69
C LYS A 241 -3.80 2.66 -13.48
N ALA A 242 -5.11 2.70 -13.71
CA ALA A 242 -5.72 3.81 -14.46
C ALA A 242 -5.58 5.16 -13.72
N ALA A 243 -5.77 5.15 -12.40
CA ALA A 243 -5.57 6.32 -11.56
C ALA A 243 -4.08 6.72 -11.48
N ALA A 244 -3.19 5.73 -11.40
CA ALA A 244 -1.75 5.93 -11.43
C ALA A 244 -1.29 6.58 -12.74
N ASP A 245 -1.72 6.06 -13.89
CA ASP A 245 -1.39 6.61 -15.23
C ASP A 245 -1.80 8.09 -15.31
N LYS A 246 -2.99 8.44 -14.79
CA LYS A 246 -3.51 9.81 -14.74
C LYS A 246 -2.67 10.71 -13.83
N ALA A 247 -2.38 10.27 -12.60
CA ALA A 247 -1.60 11.05 -11.63
C ALA A 247 -0.15 11.25 -12.07
N VAL A 248 0.48 10.22 -12.64
CA VAL A 248 1.83 10.29 -13.22
C VAL A 248 1.87 11.27 -14.38
N LYS A 249 0.91 11.18 -15.31
CA LYS A 249 0.81 12.13 -16.42
C LYS A 249 0.64 13.56 -15.92
N TRP A 250 -0.27 13.79 -14.97
CA TRP A 250 -0.51 15.10 -14.36
C TRP A 250 0.77 15.72 -13.78
N CYS A 251 1.52 14.94 -12.99
CA CYS A 251 2.77 15.39 -12.38
C CYS A 251 3.85 15.70 -13.44
N ARG A 252 3.99 14.85 -14.45
CA ARG A 252 4.99 15.02 -15.53
C ARG A 252 4.67 16.18 -16.46
N GLU A 253 3.41 16.56 -16.61
CA GLU A 253 2.97 17.77 -17.32
C GLU A 253 3.25 19.06 -16.53
N GLY A 254 3.77 18.96 -15.30
CA GLY A 254 4.12 20.12 -14.48
C GLY A 254 2.94 20.76 -13.76
N ASN A 255 1.79 20.08 -13.71
CA ASN A 255 0.58 20.59 -13.05
C ASN A 255 0.69 20.59 -11.51
N GLY A 256 1.73 19.96 -10.96
CA GLY A 256 2.00 19.88 -9.54
C GLY A 256 1.55 18.54 -8.92
N PRO A 257 1.26 18.51 -7.61
CA PRO A 257 0.97 17.28 -6.89
C PRO A 257 -0.39 16.69 -7.25
N TYR A 258 -0.59 15.42 -6.88
CA TYR A 258 -1.87 14.71 -7.02
C TYR A 258 -2.10 13.77 -5.82
N ILE A 259 -3.34 13.64 -5.35
CA ILE A 259 -3.71 12.71 -4.27
C ILE A 259 -4.51 11.53 -4.81
N LEU A 260 -4.11 10.32 -4.43
CA LEU A 260 -4.88 9.10 -4.67
C LEU A 260 -5.24 8.47 -3.34
N GLU A 261 -6.53 8.37 -3.02
CA GLU A 261 -6.99 7.62 -1.86
C GLU A 261 -7.38 6.20 -2.28
N MET A 262 -6.51 5.25 -1.95
CA MET A 262 -6.71 3.83 -2.24
C MET A 262 -7.59 3.22 -1.15
N GLN A 263 -8.85 2.94 -1.49
CA GLN A 263 -9.77 2.21 -0.62
C GLN A 263 -9.34 0.74 -0.62
N THR A 264 -8.71 0.29 0.47
CA THR A 264 -8.14 -1.05 0.58
C THR A 264 -8.45 -1.66 1.95
N TYR A 265 -7.86 -2.80 2.27
CA TYR A 265 -8.10 -3.45 3.55
C TYR A 265 -6.91 -4.29 4.03
N ARG A 266 -6.58 -4.17 5.32
CA ARG A 266 -5.48 -4.92 5.94
C ARG A 266 -6.01 -6.24 6.52
N TYR A 267 -5.71 -7.39 5.93
CA TYR A 267 -6.25 -8.69 6.41
C TYR A 267 -5.62 -9.23 7.70
N ARG A 268 -4.44 -8.73 8.08
CA ARG A 268 -3.75 -9.09 9.33
C ARG A 268 -3.86 -7.97 10.36
N GLY A 269 -3.52 -8.27 11.61
CA GLY A 269 -3.36 -7.26 12.66
C GLY A 269 -2.42 -6.14 12.22
N HIS A 270 -2.34 -5.07 13.02
CA HIS A 270 -1.43 -3.95 12.73
C HIS A 270 -0.01 -4.44 12.44
N SER A 271 0.50 -5.26 13.35
CA SER A 271 1.72 -6.07 13.25
C SER A 271 1.38 -7.53 13.58
N MET A 272 2.34 -8.43 13.41
CA MET A 272 2.18 -9.84 13.80
C MET A 272 1.94 -10.06 15.29
N SER A 273 2.27 -9.09 16.15
CA SER A 273 1.99 -9.13 17.59
C SER A 273 0.62 -8.58 17.96
N ASP A 274 -0.10 -7.94 17.03
CA ASP A 274 -1.42 -7.34 17.29
C ASP A 274 -2.56 -8.35 17.08
N PRO A 275 -3.34 -8.67 18.13
CA PRO A 275 -4.45 -9.61 18.04
C PRO A 275 -5.69 -9.08 17.30
N ALA A 276 -5.70 -7.82 16.85
CA ALA A 276 -6.75 -7.22 16.04
C ALA A 276 -8.16 -7.19 16.67
N LYS A 277 -8.27 -7.06 18.00
CA LYS A 277 -9.54 -7.13 18.76
C LYS A 277 -10.54 -6.00 18.50
N TYR A 278 -10.19 -5.01 17.68
CA TYR A 278 -10.98 -3.79 17.41
C TYR A 278 -11.87 -3.92 16.16
N ARG A 279 -11.93 -5.10 15.54
CA ARG A 279 -12.76 -5.43 14.39
C ARG A 279 -13.17 -6.89 14.44
N THR A 280 -14.25 -7.25 13.77
CA THR A 280 -14.76 -8.62 13.82
C THR A 280 -14.10 -9.50 12.77
N ARG A 281 -14.10 -10.81 13.01
CA ARG A 281 -13.59 -11.79 12.04
C ARG A 281 -14.45 -11.79 10.78
N GLU A 282 -15.76 -11.65 10.94
CA GLU A 282 -16.75 -11.62 9.86
C GLU A 282 -16.53 -10.43 8.93
N GLU A 283 -16.13 -9.26 9.46
CA GLU A 283 -15.79 -8.10 8.64
C GLU A 283 -14.63 -8.41 7.70
N VAL A 284 -13.54 -8.97 8.24
CA VAL A 284 -12.34 -9.31 7.47
C VAL A 284 -12.63 -10.40 6.45
N GLU A 285 -13.35 -11.46 6.85
CA GLU A 285 -13.71 -12.57 5.96
C GLU A 285 -14.62 -12.10 4.83
N LYS A 286 -15.58 -11.21 5.11
CA LYS A 286 -16.45 -10.64 4.09
C LYS A 286 -15.66 -9.84 3.05
N VAL A 287 -14.80 -8.91 3.50
CA VAL A 287 -13.98 -8.13 2.56
C VAL A 287 -13.08 -9.04 1.74
N ARG A 288 -12.45 -10.04 2.37
CA ARG A 288 -11.59 -10.99 1.67
C ARG A 288 -12.36 -11.83 0.64
N HIS A 289 -13.53 -12.35 1.00
CA HIS A 289 -14.34 -13.14 0.10
C HIS A 289 -14.82 -12.32 -1.11
N ASP A 290 -15.30 -11.09 -0.86
CA ASP A 290 -15.96 -10.28 -1.88
C ASP A 290 -14.98 -9.47 -2.74
N GLN A 291 -13.78 -9.15 -2.21
CA GLN A 291 -12.90 -8.12 -2.78
C GLN A 291 -11.42 -8.53 -2.91
N ASP A 292 -10.98 -9.76 -2.60
CA ASP A 292 -9.55 -10.09 -2.68
C ASP A 292 -8.94 -9.80 -4.07
N PRO A 293 -7.91 -8.94 -4.16
CA PRO A 293 -7.38 -8.47 -5.44
C PRO A 293 -6.83 -9.61 -6.32
N ILE A 294 -6.30 -10.66 -5.70
CA ILE A 294 -5.74 -11.82 -6.40
C ILE A 294 -6.86 -12.64 -7.02
N GLU A 295 -7.94 -12.88 -6.29
CA GLU A 295 -9.10 -13.63 -6.80
C GLU A 295 -9.83 -12.87 -7.92
N GLN A 296 -9.90 -11.54 -7.82
CA GLN A 296 -10.44 -10.71 -8.90
C GLN A 296 -9.66 -10.90 -10.21
N VAL A 297 -8.32 -10.80 -10.17
CA VAL A 297 -7.47 -11.04 -11.35
C VAL A 297 -7.60 -12.48 -11.85
N ARG A 298 -7.58 -13.46 -10.94
CA ARG A 298 -7.72 -14.88 -11.26
C ARG A 298 -9.01 -15.16 -12.03
N ASN A 299 -10.13 -14.63 -11.57
CA ASN A 299 -11.43 -14.80 -12.24
C ASN A 299 -11.43 -14.20 -13.65
N ARG A 300 -10.84 -13.01 -13.82
CA ARG A 300 -10.71 -12.39 -15.16
C ARG A 300 -9.84 -13.20 -16.10
N LEU A 301 -8.77 -13.83 -15.61
CA LEU A 301 -7.92 -14.72 -16.41
C LEU A 301 -8.65 -16.00 -16.84
N LEU A 302 -9.48 -16.58 -15.98
CA LEU A 302 -10.33 -17.73 -16.33
C LEU A 302 -11.36 -17.37 -17.42
N GLU A 303 -11.97 -16.17 -17.34
CA GLU A 303 -12.84 -15.64 -18.39
C GLU A 303 -12.09 -15.47 -19.72
N MET A 304 -10.82 -15.07 -19.66
CA MET A 304 -9.89 -14.99 -20.80
C MET A 304 -9.33 -16.36 -21.26
N LYS A 305 -9.90 -17.47 -20.78
CA LYS A 305 -9.53 -18.85 -21.15
C LYS A 305 -8.10 -19.23 -20.78
N VAL A 306 -7.51 -18.60 -19.76
CA VAL A 306 -6.32 -19.15 -19.09
C VAL A 306 -6.77 -20.33 -18.24
N SER A 307 -6.03 -21.44 -18.30
CA SER A 307 -6.44 -22.64 -17.58
C SER A 307 -6.15 -22.54 -16.09
N GLU A 308 -6.95 -23.22 -15.28
CA GLU A 308 -6.68 -23.41 -13.85
C GLU A 308 -5.29 -23.99 -13.57
N GLN A 309 -4.79 -24.83 -14.48
CA GLN A 309 -3.48 -25.44 -14.37
C GLN A 309 -2.37 -24.41 -14.56
N ASP A 310 -2.50 -23.49 -15.51
CA ASP A 310 -1.52 -22.42 -15.74
C ASP A 310 -1.46 -21.46 -14.54
N LEU A 311 -2.62 -21.10 -13.98
CA LEU A 311 -2.68 -20.22 -12.80
C LEU A 311 -2.06 -20.89 -11.56
N LYS A 312 -2.26 -22.20 -11.39
CA LYS A 312 -1.59 -22.98 -10.34
C LYS A 312 -0.09 -23.10 -10.54
N ALA A 313 0.38 -23.22 -11.79
CA ALA A 313 1.80 -23.23 -12.09
C ALA A 313 2.46 -21.91 -11.66
N ILE A 314 1.81 -20.76 -11.93
CA ILE A 314 2.32 -19.44 -11.49
C ILE A 314 2.45 -19.38 -9.96
N ASP A 315 1.43 -19.83 -9.20
CA ASP A 315 1.51 -19.87 -7.73
C ASP A 315 2.60 -20.82 -7.24
N ALA A 316 2.80 -21.97 -7.91
CA ALA A 316 3.87 -22.91 -7.58
C ALA A 316 5.25 -22.27 -7.78
N ASP A 317 5.52 -21.66 -8.93
CA ASP A 317 6.78 -20.97 -9.22
C ASP A 317 7.07 -19.86 -8.20
N VAL A 318 6.04 -19.09 -7.83
CA VAL A 318 6.17 -18.05 -6.81
C VAL A 318 6.53 -18.64 -5.44
N ARG A 319 5.88 -19.74 -5.05
CA ARG A 319 6.19 -20.42 -3.78
C ARG A 319 7.62 -20.96 -3.77
N GLU A 320 8.13 -21.45 -4.89
CA GLU A 320 9.52 -21.87 -5.01
C GLU A 320 10.48 -20.69 -4.74
N ILE A 321 10.24 -19.53 -5.35
CA ILE A 321 11.02 -18.30 -5.11
C ILE A 321 11.00 -17.92 -3.62
N VAL A 322 9.82 -17.93 -3.00
CA VAL A 322 9.66 -17.55 -1.59
C VAL A 322 10.26 -18.56 -0.62
N ASN A 323 10.18 -19.86 -0.92
CA ASN A 323 10.84 -20.87 -0.10
C ASN A 323 12.36 -20.76 -0.23
N ALA A 324 12.87 -20.56 -1.45
CA ALA A 324 14.30 -20.34 -1.66
C ALA A 324 14.81 -19.09 -0.92
N SER A 325 14.01 -18.02 -0.83
CA SER A 325 14.41 -16.84 -0.05
C SER A 325 14.44 -17.08 1.45
N ALA A 326 13.52 -17.90 1.97
CA ALA A 326 13.53 -18.32 3.37
C ALA A 326 14.74 -19.21 3.69
N ASP A 327 15.10 -20.15 2.80
CA ASP A 327 16.27 -21.01 2.95
C ASP A 327 17.58 -20.20 2.86
N PHE A 328 17.65 -19.25 1.92
CA PHE A 328 18.74 -18.29 1.83
C PHE A 328 18.89 -17.51 3.13
N ALA A 329 17.82 -16.91 3.65
CA ALA A 329 17.85 -16.12 4.87
C ALA A 329 18.16 -16.92 6.15
N GLN A 330 17.99 -18.25 6.14
CA GLN A 330 18.40 -19.12 7.26
C GLN A 330 19.87 -19.54 7.19
N SER A 331 20.46 -19.55 5.99
CA SER A 331 21.86 -19.93 5.77
C SER A 331 22.80 -18.73 5.63
N ASP A 332 22.28 -17.55 5.31
CA ASP A 332 23.02 -16.29 5.24
C ASP A 332 23.53 -15.91 6.65
N PRO A 333 24.82 -15.55 6.80
CA PRO A 333 25.40 -15.27 8.10
C PRO A 333 24.79 -14.03 8.75
N GLU A 334 24.81 -14.01 10.08
CA GLU A 334 24.58 -12.78 10.85
C GLU A 334 25.64 -11.72 10.49
N PRO A 335 25.28 -10.42 10.56
CA PRO A 335 26.26 -9.35 10.45
C PRO A 335 27.33 -9.51 11.53
N ASP A 336 28.59 -9.23 11.18
CA ASP A 336 29.65 -9.16 12.17
C ASP A 336 29.34 -8.05 13.19
N VAL A 337 29.71 -8.26 14.46
CA VAL A 337 29.43 -7.29 15.54
C VAL A 337 30.01 -5.90 15.24
N SER A 338 31.08 -5.82 14.44
CA SER A 338 31.65 -4.54 13.99
C SER A 338 30.68 -3.68 13.17
N GLU A 339 29.66 -4.27 12.52
CA GLU A 339 28.61 -3.52 11.79
C GLU A 339 27.77 -2.60 12.69
N LEU A 340 27.80 -2.78 14.03
CA LEU A 340 27.18 -1.85 14.98
C LEU A 340 27.82 -0.45 14.94
N TYR A 341 29.07 -0.35 14.50
CA TYR A 341 29.85 0.89 14.49
C TYR A 341 30.01 1.49 13.08
N THR A 342 29.41 0.86 12.06
CA THR A 342 29.47 1.32 10.67
C THR A 342 28.25 2.19 10.33
N ASP A 343 28.39 3.03 9.31
CA ASP A 343 27.30 3.82 8.72
C ASP A 343 26.63 4.87 9.67
N ILE A 344 27.24 5.17 10.84
CA ILE A 344 26.76 6.22 11.76
C ILE A 344 27.12 7.61 11.22
N TYR A 345 28.32 7.75 10.67
CA TYR A 345 28.83 8.94 9.98
C TYR A 345 29.65 8.48 8.76
N ARG A 346 29.94 9.40 7.83
CA ARG A 346 30.78 9.13 6.66
C ARG A 346 32.26 9.06 7.00
#